data_AF-A0A7S0WYM8-F1
#
_entry.id   AF-A0A7S0WYM8-F1
#
_cell.length_a   1.000
_cell.length_b   1.000
_cell.length_c   1.000
_cell.angle_alpha   90.00
_cell.angle_beta   90.00
_cell.angle_gamma   90.00
#
_symmetry.space_group_name_H-M   'P 1'
#
loop_
_entity.id
_entity.type
_entity.pdbx_description
1 polymer ?
#
loop_
_entity_poly.entity_id
_entity_poly.type
_entity_poly.pdbx_seq_one_letter_code
_entity_poly.pdbx_strand_id
1 'polypeptide(L)'
;EQEKDPDGSHNTWYKKAVNYWDNQEASYNGVLGGFGFVSDIDVRDSKQLLEKAMKTQLQEQAKGQRTLVALDCGAGVGRVSKELLLHVFQEVDLLEPSQHLLEAAEKDLKTNSRK
;
A
#
# COMPACT_ATOMS: atom_id res chain seq x y z
N GLU A 1 -8.80 -11.93 -21.79
CA GLU A 1 -7.93 -10.78 -22.14
C GLU A 1 -8.68 -9.50 -21.80
N GLN A 2 -7.99 -8.42 -21.41
CA GLN A 2 -8.66 -7.14 -21.13
C GLN A 2 -9.08 -6.44 -22.42
N GLU A 3 -10.11 -5.59 -22.33
CA GLU A 3 -10.64 -4.82 -23.45
C GLU A 3 -9.55 -3.95 -24.10
N LYS A 4 -9.39 -4.06 -25.43
CA LYS A 4 -8.50 -3.22 -26.24
C LYS A 4 -9.28 -2.12 -26.93
N ASP A 5 -8.69 -0.93 -26.98
CA ASP A 5 -9.16 0.18 -27.79
C ASP A 5 -8.95 -0.11 -29.29
N PRO A 6 -9.63 0.62 -30.20
CA PRO A 6 -9.49 0.42 -31.65
C PRO A 6 -8.04 0.56 -32.18
N ASP A 7 -7.18 1.28 -31.46
CA ASP A 7 -5.75 1.47 -31.77
C ASP A 7 -4.86 0.37 -31.17
N GLY A 8 -5.43 -0.63 -30.51
CA GLY A 8 -4.73 -1.73 -29.85
C GLY A 8 -4.21 -1.39 -28.45
N SER A 9 -4.40 -0.16 -27.97
CA SER A 9 -4.03 0.25 -26.61
C SER A 9 -5.07 -0.23 -25.57
N HIS A 10 -4.78 -0.01 -24.28
CA HIS A 10 -5.68 -0.32 -23.17
C HIS A 10 -6.08 0.95 -22.39
N ASN A 11 -6.06 2.11 -23.05
CA ASN A 11 -6.29 3.40 -22.41
C ASN A 11 -7.66 3.48 -21.74
N THR A 12 -8.72 3.04 -22.42
CA THR A 12 -10.07 3.05 -21.85
C THR A 12 -10.17 2.10 -20.66
N TRP A 13 -9.54 0.93 -20.73
CA TRP A 13 -9.51 -0.02 -19.62
C TRP A 13 -8.86 0.59 -18.36
N TYR A 14 -7.66 1.18 -18.50
CA TYR A 14 -6.96 1.80 -17.37
C TYR A 14 -7.73 3.01 -16.81
N LYS A 15 -8.30 3.86 -17.67
CA LYS A 15 -9.12 5.00 -17.22
C LYS A 15 -10.36 4.56 -16.46
N LYS A 16 -11.05 3.50 -16.90
CA LYS A 16 -12.19 2.92 -16.17
C LYS A 16 -11.76 2.45 -14.78
N ALA A 17 -10.60 1.79 -14.66
CA ALA A 17 -10.08 1.31 -13.38
C ALA A 17 -9.72 2.45 -12.41
N VAL A 18 -9.02 3.48 -12.88
CA VAL A 18 -8.67 4.65 -12.06
C VAL A 18 -9.94 5.39 -11.62
N ASN A 19 -10.87 5.64 -12.54
CA ASN A 19 -12.13 6.31 -12.21
C ASN A 19 -12.97 5.51 -11.20
N TYR A 20 -12.93 4.17 -11.22
CA TYR A 20 -13.58 3.36 -10.19
C TYR A 20 -13.00 3.66 -8.80
N TRP A 21 -11.66 3.71 -8.68
CA TRP A 21 -10.97 3.98 -7.43
C TRP A 21 -11.13 5.42 -6.95
N ASP A 22 -11.12 6.39 -7.86
CA ASP A 22 -11.37 7.82 -7.58
C ASP A 22 -12.73 8.08 -6.91
N ASN A 23 -13.68 7.15 -7.07
CA ASN A 23 -15.01 7.25 -6.48
C ASN A 23 -15.21 6.34 -5.24
N GLN A 24 -14.18 5.59 -4.81
CA GLN A 24 -14.25 4.80 -3.58
C GLN A 24 -14.04 5.69 -2.34
N GLU A 25 -14.63 5.26 -1.23
CA GLU A 25 -14.39 5.85 0.08
C GLU A 25 -12.90 5.77 0.43
N ALA A 26 -12.29 6.88 0.81
CA ALA A 26 -10.92 6.93 1.30
C ALA A 26 -10.82 6.40 2.75
N SER A 27 -11.08 5.11 2.92
CA SER A 27 -11.05 4.40 4.20
C SER A 27 -10.50 2.97 4.00
N TYR A 28 -10.15 2.28 5.10
CA TYR A 28 -9.79 0.85 5.03
C TYR A 28 -10.94 0.02 4.47
N ASN A 29 -12.18 0.40 4.79
CA ASN A 29 -13.35 -0.28 4.28
C ASN A 29 -13.51 -0.09 2.76
N GLY A 30 -13.27 1.12 2.26
CA GLY A 30 -13.34 1.43 0.82
C GLY A 30 -12.27 0.69 0.02
N VAL A 31 -10.99 0.74 0.44
CA VAL A 31 -9.91 0.04 -0.28
C VAL A 31 -9.99 -1.48 -0.18
N LEU A 32 -10.71 -2.01 0.82
CA LEU A 32 -11.01 -3.43 0.96
C LEU A 32 -12.40 -3.81 0.43
N GLY A 33 -13.08 -2.95 -0.31
CA GLY A 33 -14.35 -3.26 -0.98
C GLY A 33 -15.49 -3.64 -0.01
N GLY A 34 -15.55 -3.02 1.17
CA GLY A 34 -16.54 -3.31 2.21
C GLY A 34 -16.09 -4.33 3.26
N PHE A 35 -14.86 -4.82 3.17
CA PHE A 35 -14.30 -5.83 4.09
C PHE A 35 -13.26 -5.24 5.05
N GLY A 36 -13.44 -4.01 5.53
CA GLY A 36 -12.49 -3.34 6.42
C GLY A 36 -12.10 -4.16 7.66
N PHE A 37 -13.02 -5.01 8.15
CA PHE A 37 -12.82 -5.89 9.30
C PHE A 37 -11.76 -6.98 9.09
N VAL A 38 -11.32 -7.25 7.86
CA VAL A 38 -10.24 -8.22 7.58
C VAL A 38 -8.84 -7.61 7.65
N SER A 39 -8.72 -6.28 7.82
CA SER A 39 -7.43 -5.59 7.78
C SER A 39 -6.43 -6.16 8.81
N ASP A 40 -6.87 -6.40 10.04
CA ASP A 40 -5.99 -6.84 11.13
C ASP A 40 -5.43 -8.25 10.89
N ILE A 41 -6.22 -9.15 10.30
CA ILE A 41 -5.77 -10.51 9.99
C ILE A 41 -4.84 -10.51 8.79
N ASP A 42 -5.15 -9.72 7.75
CA ASP A 42 -4.30 -9.53 6.58
C ASP A 42 -2.90 -8.98 6.95
N VAL A 43 -2.85 -7.94 7.78
CA VAL A 43 -1.58 -7.35 8.26
C VAL A 43 -0.76 -8.35 9.07
N ARG A 44 -1.43 -9.10 9.96
CA ARG A 44 -0.76 -10.10 10.81
C ARG A 44 -0.11 -11.22 10.01
N ASP A 45 -0.81 -11.74 9.01
CA ASP A 45 -0.30 -12.84 8.20
C ASP A 45 0.78 -12.34 7.24
N SER A 46 0.61 -11.13 6.69
CA SER A 46 1.64 -10.46 5.89
C SER A 46 2.93 -10.21 6.68
N LYS A 47 2.83 -9.83 7.96
CA LYS A 47 3.99 -9.69 8.84
C LYS A 47 4.75 -11.00 9.00
N GLN A 48 4.04 -12.11 9.26
CA GLN A 48 4.68 -13.43 9.38
C GLN A 48 5.37 -13.85 8.09
N LEU A 49 4.73 -13.60 6.95
CA LEU A 49 5.32 -13.88 5.64
C LEU A 49 6.57 -13.04 5.40
N LEU A 50 6.53 -11.73 5.69
CA LEU A 50 7.64 -10.80 5.54
C LEU A 50 8.84 -11.21 6.42
N GLU A 51 8.59 -11.53 7.70
CA GLU A 51 9.61 -12.00 8.64
C GLU A 51 10.30 -13.28 8.14
N LYS A 52 9.54 -14.18 7.52
CA LYS A 52 10.07 -15.41 6.93
C LYS A 52 10.86 -15.14 5.66
N ALA A 53 10.32 -14.33 4.75
CA ALA A 53 10.91 -14.07 3.42
C ALA A 53 12.18 -13.22 3.50
N MET A 54 12.24 -12.27 4.45
CA MET A 54 13.33 -11.30 4.60
C MET A 54 14.18 -11.51 5.85
N LYS A 55 14.14 -12.71 6.44
CA LYS A 55 14.78 -13.01 7.73
C LYS A 55 16.21 -12.47 7.86
N THR A 56 17.05 -12.70 6.85
CA THR A 56 18.45 -12.25 6.87
C THR A 56 18.57 -10.73 6.85
N GLN A 57 17.82 -10.07 5.96
CA GLN A 57 17.81 -8.62 5.80
C GLN A 57 17.31 -7.91 7.06
N LEU A 58 16.28 -8.46 7.70
CA LEU A 58 15.77 -7.97 8.98
C LEU A 58 16.79 -8.14 10.11
N GLN A 59 17.53 -9.25 10.14
CA GLN A 59 18.61 -9.46 11.11
C GLN A 59 19.78 -8.50 10.90
N GLU A 60 20.16 -8.22 9.65
CA GLU A 60 21.18 -7.21 9.32
C GLU A 60 20.72 -5.81 9.74
N GLN A 61 19.46 -5.47 9.47
CA GLN A 61 18.87 -4.19 9.86
C GLN A 61 18.85 -4.02 11.38
N ALA A 62 18.42 -5.04 12.13
CA ALA A 62 18.41 -5.01 13.59
C ALA A 62 19.81 -4.83 14.21
N LYS A 63 20.86 -5.24 13.50
CA LYS A 63 22.26 -5.02 13.89
C LYS A 63 22.82 -3.66 13.44
N GLY A 64 22.01 -2.82 12.79
CA GLY A 64 22.44 -1.56 12.20
C GLY A 64 23.38 -1.73 10.99
N GLN A 65 23.41 -2.93 10.39
CA GLN A 65 24.29 -3.25 9.27
C GLN A 65 23.65 -2.96 7.91
N ARG A 66 22.35 -2.70 7.89
CA ARG A 66 21.58 -2.46 6.67
C ARG A 66 20.42 -1.51 6.92
N THR A 67 20.21 -0.58 5.98
CA THR A 67 18.98 0.22 5.91
C THR A 67 18.02 -0.45 4.94
N LEU A 68 16.76 -0.56 5.34
CA LEU A 68 15.69 -1.15 4.53
C LEU A 68 14.72 -0.05 4.11
N VAL A 69 14.44 -0.02 2.81
CA VAL A 69 13.46 0.85 2.16
C VAL A 69 12.45 -0.03 1.43
N ALA A 70 11.17 0.34 1.48
CA ALA A 70 10.09 -0.34 0.76
C ALA A 70 9.33 0.62 -0.17
N LEU A 71 8.66 0.06 -1.17
CA LEU A 71 7.70 0.75 -2.02
C LEU A 71 6.35 0.04 -1.89
N ASP A 72 5.31 0.75 -1.50
CA ASP A 72 3.92 0.28 -1.47
C ASP A 72 3.24 0.63 -2.80
N CYS A 73 3.05 -0.38 -3.65
CA CYS A 73 2.46 -0.22 -4.98
C CYS A 73 0.95 -0.43 -4.93
N GLY A 74 0.17 0.55 -5.40
CA GLY A 74 -1.27 0.56 -5.18
C GLY A 74 -1.60 0.82 -3.72
N ALA A 75 -0.87 1.77 -3.12
CA ALA A 75 -0.91 2.02 -1.68
C ALA A 75 -2.30 2.44 -1.17
N GLY A 76 -3.17 2.97 -2.05
CA GLY A 76 -4.46 3.54 -1.68
C GLY A 76 -4.31 4.55 -0.55
N VAL A 77 -5.05 4.32 0.54
CA VAL A 77 -5.00 5.17 1.75
C VAL A 77 -3.80 4.88 2.67
N GLY A 78 -2.80 4.13 2.21
CA GLY A 78 -1.60 3.83 2.96
C GLY A 78 -1.79 2.78 4.07
N ARG A 79 -2.82 1.94 3.98
CA ARG A 79 -3.15 0.92 5.00
C ARG A 79 -1.97 -0.01 5.30
N VAL A 80 -1.37 -0.59 4.26
CA VAL A 80 -0.23 -1.53 4.41
C VAL A 80 1.02 -0.78 4.85
N SER A 81 1.28 0.39 4.26
CA SER A 81 2.34 1.29 4.72
C SER A 81 2.28 1.59 6.22
N LYS A 82 1.11 1.98 6.72
CA LYS A 82 0.88 2.34 8.13
C LYS A 82 0.97 1.15 9.07
N GLU A 83 0.18 0.11 8.80
CA GLU A 83 -0.02 -1.00 9.74
C GLU A 83 1.08 -2.07 9.67
N LEU A 84 1.91 -2.05 8.61
CA LEU A 84 2.97 -3.04 8.41
C LEU A 84 4.33 -2.41 8.09
N LEU A 85 4.46 -1.71 6.97
CA LEU A 85 5.79 -1.41 6.40
C LEU A 85 6.58 -0.42 7.27
N LEU A 86 5.95 0.65 7.79
CA LEU A 86 6.62 1.64 8.64
C LEU A 86 7.06 1.10 10.02
N HIS A 87 6.60 -0.11 10.40
CA HIS A 87 7.08 -0.80 11.58
C HIS A 87 8.37 -1.60 11.35
N VAL A 88 8.75 -1.81 10.08
CA VAL A 88 9.85 -2.69 9.69
C VAL A 88 10.93 -1.95 8.89
N PHE A 89 10.51 -1.10 7.95
CA PHE A 89 11.36 -0.33 7.06
C PHE A 89 11.62 1.07 7.64
N GLN A 90 12.76 1.65 7.30
CA GLN A 90 13.13 3.01 7.75
C GLN A 90 12.48 4.07 6.87
N GLU A 91 12.21 3.74 5.62
CA GLU A 91 11.58 4.59 4.63
C GLU A 91 10.61 3.75 3.80
N VAL A 92 9.46 4.34 3.49
CA VAL A 92 8.43 3.71 2.66
C VAL A 92 7.95 4.74 1.65
N ASP A 93 8.20 4.48 0.38
CA ASP A 93 7.61 5.23 -0.72
C ASP A 93 6.21 4.68 -1.03
N LEU A 94 5.28 5.55 -1.41
CA LEU A 94 3.93 5.18 -1.82
C LEU A 94 3.72 5.50 -3.31
N LEU A 95 3.19 4.56 -4.07
CA LEU A 95 2.77 4.75 -5.46
C LEU A 95 1.28 4.40 -5.60
N GLU A 96 0.47 5.41 -5.93
CA GLU A 96 -0.98 5.27 -6.06
C GLU A 96 -1.49 6.17 -7.21
N PRO A 97 -2.22 5.64 -8.21
CA PRO A 97 -2.78 6.46 -9.28
C PRO A 97 -3.93 7.38 -8.84
N SER A 98 -4.65 7.04 -7.77
CA SER A 98 -5.79 7.82 -7.27
C SER A 98 -5.35 8.90 -6.29
N GLN A 99 -5.46 10.17 -6.71
CA GLN A 99 -4.93 11.29 -5.93
C GLN A 99 -5.62 11.43 -4.57
N HIS A 100 -6.95 11.28 -4.48
CA HIS A 100 -7.66 11.48 -3.21
C HIS A 100 -7.34 10.36 -2.19
N LEU A 101 -7.04 9.14 -2.64
CA LEU A 101 -6.57 8.06 -1.77
C LEU A 101 -5.16 8.38 -1.23
N LEU A 102 -4.27 8.85 -2.10
CA LEU A 102 -2.89 9.19 -1.71
C LEU A 102 -2.86 10.39 -0.74
N GLU A 103 -3.71 11.39 -0.94
CA GLU A 103 -3.88 12.52 0.01
C GLU A 103 -4.39 12.05 1.38
N ALA A 104 -5.30 11.07 1.40
CA ALA A 104 -5.76 10.46 2.65
C ALA A 104 -4.61 9.71 3.36
N ALA A 105 -3.78 8.99 2.61
CA ALA A 105 -2.57 8.34 3.13
C ALA A 105 -1.61 9.36 3.73
N GLU A 106 -1.32 10.45 3.01
CA GLU A 106 -0.43 11.52 3.47
C GLU A 106 -0.92 12.12 4.80
N LYS A 107 -2.21 12.42 4.89
CA LYS A 107 -2.82 12.96 6.11
C LYS A 107 -2.69 12.00 7.29
N ASP A 108 -3.02 10.73 7.08
CA ASP A 108 -3.00 9.72 8.15
C ASP A 108 -1.56 9.39 8.62
N LEU A 109 -0.62 9.28 7.69
CA LEU A 109 0.78 8.98 7.98
C LEU A 109 1.52 10.16 8.65
N LYS A 110 1.18 11.41 8.28
CA LYS A 110 1.74 12.60 8.96
C LYS A 110 1.35 12.65 10.44
N THR A 111 0.13 12.26 10.79
CA THR A 111 -0.30 12.24 12.20
C THR A 111 0.43 11.18 13.05
N ASN A 112 1.05 10.19 12.40
CA ASN A 112 1.82 9.12 13.04
C ASN A 112 3.34 9.32 12.98
N SER A 113 3.81 10.47 12.47
CA SER A 113 5.23 10.83 12.50
C SER A 113 5.68 10.94 13.97
N ARG A 114 6.51 9.98 14.39
CA ARG A 114 6.97 9.75 15.77
C ARG A 114 7.36 11.06 16.47
N LYS A 115 6.83 11.25 17.69
CA LYS A 115 7.57 11.93 18.76
C LYS A 115 8.75 11.07 19.18
#